data_AF-A0AA51L335-F1
#
_entry.id   AF-A0AA51L335-F1
#
_cell.length_a   1.000
_cell.length_b   1.000
_cell.length_c   1.000
_cell.angle_alpha   90.00
_cell.angle_beta   90.00
_cell.angle_gamma   90.00
#
_symmetry.space_group_name_H-M   'P 1'
#
loop_
_entity.id
_entity.type
_entity.pdbx_description
1 polymer ?
#
loop_
_entity_poly.entity_id
_entity_poly.type
_entity_poly.pdbx_seq_one_letter_code
_entity_poly.pdbx_strand_id
1 'polypeptide(L)' 'MDLLAKIEAVTGNEAVIVKEKTKENASPYAMDGSWSINTEKATGLGYRFSGLNETLEDLIHYYAGLEVKAH' A
#
# COMPACT_ATOMS: atom_id res chain seq x y z
N MET A 1 -7.34 7.76 -0.80
CA MET A 1 -6.86 7.04 0.39
C MET A 1 -5.38 7.36 0.53
N ASP A 2 -4.94 7.78 1.70
CA ASP A 2 -3.52 8.01 1.98
C ASP A 2 -2.97 6.78 2.73
N LEU A 3 -2.02 6.08 2.11
CA LEU A 3 -1.44 4.85 2.66
C LEU A 3 -0.65 5.15 3.94
N LEU A 4 0.05 6.29 4.00
CA LEU A 4 0.85 6.67 5.16
C LEU A 4 -0.04 6.85 6.38
N ALA A 5 -1.10 7.65 6.25
CA ALA A 5 -2.07 7.85 7.31
C ALA A 5 -2.69 6.54 7.81
N LYS A 6 -2.92 5.55 6.92
CA LYS A 6 -3.43 4.23 7.33
C LYS A 6 -2.41 3.45 8.16
N ILE A 7 -1.15 3.44 7.75
CA ILE A 7 -0.07 2.77 8.48
C ILE A 7 0.08 3.39 9.86
N GLU A 8 0.10 4.72 9.96
CA GLU A 8 0.22 5.44 11.22
C GLU A 8 -0.97 5.15 12.15
N ALA A 9 -2.19 5.16 11.62
CA ALA A 9 -3.40 4.87 12.40
C ALA A 9 -3.43 3.44 12.95
N VAL A 10 -3.01 2.44 12.15
CA VAL A 10 -2.99 1.03 12.57
C VAL A 10 -1.87 0.75 13.57
N THR A 11 -0.67 1.32 13.35
CA THR A 11 0.51 1.03 14.16
C THR A 11 0.64 1.92 15.39
N GLY A 12 -0.04 3.07 15.41
CA GLY A 12 0.11 4.10 16.44
C GLY A 12 1.45 4.84 16.38
N ASN A 13 2.24 4.67 15.30
CA ASN A 13 3.55 5.28 15.13
C ASN A 13 3.51 6.32 14.00
N GLU A 14 4.19 7.44 14.17
CA GLU A 14 4.37 8.42 13.09
C GLU A 14 5.43 7.95 12.07
N ALA A 15 5.17 8.18 10.79
CA ALA A 15 6.08 7.84 9.71
C ALA A 15 7.26 8.81 9.66
N VAL A 16 8.48 8.27 9.66
CA VAL A 16 9.69 9.07 9.45
C VAL A 16 9.95 9.20 7.96
N ILE A 17 9.64 10.38 7.40
CA ILE A 17 9.75 10.64 5.96
C ILE A 17 10.91 11.59 5.69
N VAL A 18 11.87 11.14 4.86
CA VAL A 18 12.95 11.99 4.36
C VAL A 18 12.41 12.86 3.24
N LYS A 19 12.40 14.18 3.44
CA LYS A 19 11.85 15.15 2.47
C LYS A 19 12.79 15.46 1.31
N GLU A 20 14.10 15.32 1.53
CA GLU A 20 15.11 15.62 0.53
C GLU A 20 15.54 14.37 -0.24
N LYS A 21 15.33 14.39 -1.55
CA LYS A 21 15.76 13.33 -2.46
C LYS A 21 17.24 13.53 -2.81
N THR A 22 18.09 12.59 -2.40
CA THR A 22 19.51 12.50 -2.77
C THR A 22 19.72 11.40 -3.79
N LYS A 23 20.92 11.31 -4.39
CA LYS A 23 21.22 10.23 -5.35
C LYS A 23 21.22 8.85 -4.68
N GLU A 24 21.52 8.81 -3.39
CA GLU A 24 21.67 7.60 -2.58
C GLU A 24 20.32 7.07 -2.07
N ASN A 25 19.31 7.95 -1.90
CA ASN A 25 17.97 7.58 -1.43
C ASN A 25 16.91 7.56 -2.54
N ALA A 26 17.25 8.00 -3.75
CA ALA A 26 16.36 7.96 -4.91
C ALA A 26 16.26 6.53 -5.45
N SER A 27 15.07 5.94 -5.37
CA SER A 27 14.79 4.69 -6.09
C SER A 27 14.91 4.90 -7.60
N PRO A 28 15.61 4.04 -8.35
CA PRO A 28 15.66 4.09 -9.81
C PRO A 28 14.30 3.78 -10.45
N TYR A 29 13.34 3.27 -9.67
CA TYR A 29 11.96 2.98 -10.09
C TYR A 29 10.96 4.04 -9.63
N ALA A 30 11.41 5.13 -9.00
CA ALA A 30 10.55 6.27 -8.66
C ALA A 30 10.25 7.06 -9.95
N MET A 31 9.29 6.57 -10.72
CA MET A 31 8.81 7.21 -11.94
C MET A 31 7.71 8.22 -11.58
N ASP A 32 7.79 9.40 -12.17
CA ASP A 32 6.82 10.46 -11.90
C ASP A 32 5.43 10.12 -12.46
N GLY A 33 4.40 10.77 -11.92
CA GLY A 33 3.01 10.65 -12.39
C GLY A 33 2.18 9.56 -11.70
N SER A 34 0.96 9.38 -12.19
CA SER A 34 0.04 8.34 -11.71
C SER A 34 0.14 7.11 -12.59
N TRP A 35 0.24 5.95 -11.95
CA TRP A 35 0.36 4.65 -12.61
C TRP A 35 -0.87 3.82 -12.31
N SER A 36 -1.50 3.29 -13.35
CA SER A 36 -2.69 2.44 -13.24
C SER A 36 -2.66 1.33 -14.29
N ILE A 37 -3.18 0.16 -13.94
CA ILE A 37 -3.35 -0.97 -14.85
C ILE A 37 -4.84 -1.17 -15.13
N ASN A 38 -5.20 -1.39 -16.40
CA ASN A 38 -6.54 -1.82 -16.79
C ASN A 38 -6.71 -3.32 -16.46
N THR A 39 -7.71 -3.64 -15.64
CA THR A 39 -8.02 -5.00 -15.18
C THR A 39 -9.20 -5.67 -15.91
N GLU A 40 -9.80 -5.02 -16.90
CA GLU A 40 -11.00 -5.49 -17.63
C GLU A 40 -10.85 -6.90 -18.18
N LYS A 41 -9.68 -7.23 -18.76
CA LYS A 41 -9.42 -8.56 -19.29
C LYS A 41 -9.46 -9.65 -18.20
N ALA A 42 -8.89 -9.37 -17.04
CA ALA A 42 -8.91 -10.32 -15.93
C ALA A 42 -10.34 -10.50 -15.39
N THR A 43 -11.06 -9.39 -15.21
CA THR A 43 -12.47 -9.44 -14.81
C THR A 43 -13.33 -10.21 -15.83
N GLY A 44 -13.10 -10.00 -17.13
CA GLY A 44 -13.80 -10.71 -18.21
C GLY A 44 -13.52 -12.21 -18.26
N LEU A 45 -12.39 -12.66 -17.74
CA LEU A 45 -12.05 -14.08 -17.58
C LEU A 45 -12.59 -14.70 -16.28
N GLY A 46 -13.34 -13.93 -15.47
CA GLY A 46 -13.95 -14.40 -14.23
C GLY A 46 -13.10 -14.23 -12.97
N TYR A 47 -11.92 -13.60 -13.06
CA TYR A 47 -11.12 -13.27 -11.87
C TYR A 47 -11.83 -12.20 -11.03
N ARG A 48 -11.64 -12.29 -9.71
CA ARG A 48 -12.12 -11.31 -8.74
C ARG A 48 -10.94 -10.76 -7.95
N PHE A 49 -11.01 -9.49 -7.62
CA PHE A 49 -10.00 -8.80 -6.82
C PHE A 49 -10.59 -8.47 -5.45
N SER A 50 -9.79 -8.63 -4.41
CA SER A 50 -10.15 -8.20 -3.05
C SER A 50 -10.25 -6.67 -2.97
N GLY A 51 -10.98 -6.18 -1.97
CA GLY A 51 -11.01 -4.76 -1.67
C GLY A 51 -9.62 -4.26 -1.29
N LEU A 52 -9.16 -3.17 -1.91
CA LEU A 52 -7.83 -2.62 -1.63
C LEU A 52 -7.65 -2.29 -0.14
N ASN A 53 -8.67 -1.70 0.49
CA ASN A 53 -8.59 -1.28 1.89
C ASN A 53 -8.42 -2.45 2.85
N GLU A 54 -9.21 -3.50 2.66
CA GLU A 54 -9.16 -4.76 3.42
C GLU A 54 -7.79 -5.43 3.24
N THR A 55 -7.37 -5.60 1.98
CA THR A 55 -6.08 -6.20 1.65
C THR A 55 -4.91 -5.44 2.29
N LEU A 56 -4.95 -4.10 2.26
CA LEU A 56 -3.92 -3.26 2.88
C LEU A 56 -3.99 -3.33 4.41
N GLU A 57 -5.17 -3.45 5.02
CA GLU A 57 -5.32 -3.59 6.47
C GLU A 57 -4.64 -4.85 6.98
N ASP A 58 -4.95 -5.99 6.38
CA ASP A 58 -4.40 -7.27 6.77
C ASP A 58 -2.89 -7.29 6.60
N LEU A 59 -2.38 -6.69 5.52
CA LEU A 59 -0.95 -6.60 5.26
C LEU A 59 -0.23 -5.73 6.30
N ILE A 60 -0.81 -4.58 6.67
CA ILE A 60 -0.24 -3.71 7.71
C ILE A 60 -0.24 -4.44 9.06
N HIS A 61 -1.35 -5.08 9.45
CA HIS A 61 -1.42 -5.86 10.69
C HIS A 61 -0.37 -6.96 10.72
N TYR A 62 -0.24 -7.72 9.62
CA TYR A 62 0.75 -8.79 9.50
C TYR A 62 2.18 -8.30 9.73
N TYR A 63 2.60 -7.23 9.03
CA TYR A 63 3.97 -6.71 9.19
C TYR A 63 4.21 -5.95 10.50
N ALA A 64 3.15 -5.41 11.11
CA ALA A 64 3.21 -4.78 12.42
C ALA A 64 3.23 -5.81 13.58
N GLY A 65 3.05 -7.11 13.29
CA GLY A 65 2.94 -8.15 14.32
C GLY A 65 1.66 -8.05 15.15
N LEU A 66 0.60 -7.45 14.58
CA LEU A 66 -0.71 -7.32 15.19
C LEU A 66 -1.61 -8.50 14.76
N GLU A 67 -2.57 -8.88 15.60
CA GLU A 67 -3.50 -9.96 15.25
C GLU A 67 -4.32 -9.58 13.99
N VAL A 68 -4.29 -10.45 12.98
CA VAL A 68 -5.12 -10.31 11.78
C VAL A 68 -6.55 -10.69 12.16
N LYS A 69 -7.49 -9.75 12.03
CA LYS A 69 -8.91 -10.04 12.28
C LYS A 69 -9.47 -10.88 11.14
N ALA A 70 -9.81 -12.14 11.43
CA ALA A 70 -10.55 -12.99 10.51
C ALA A 70 -11.88 -12.30 10.13
N HIS A 71 -12.07 -12.08 8.82
CA HIS A 71 -13.32 -11.58 8.22
C HIS A 71 -14.32 -12.71 8.00
#